data_AF-A0A6G8CKR8-F1
#
_entry.id   AF-A0A6G8CKR8-F1
#
_cell.length_a   1.000
_cell.length_b   1.000
_cell.length_c   1.000
_cell.angle_alpha   90.00
_cell.angle_beta   90.00
_cell.angle_gamma   90.00
#
_symmetry.space_group_name_H-M   'P 1'
#
loop_
_entity.id
_entity.type
_entity.pdbx_description
1 polymer ?
#
loop_
_entity_poly.entity_id
_entity_poly.type
_entity_poly.pdbx_seq_one_letter_code
_entity_poly.pdbx_strand_id
1 'polypeptide(L)'
;MVKFTSALALAAAVAASCIPAVAQAHCYSIYNGKDELVFQSTQSPVDLRQPLADAVKKRFTADSRMVFTPNTDDCPVVDKTVAPVSIPEASKKP
;
A
#
# COMPACT_ATOMS: atom_id res chain seq x y z
N MET A 1 12.67 -54.65 13.73
CA MET A 1 13.45 -53.40 13.82
C MET A 1 13.13 -52.54 12.60
N VAL A 2 12.24 -51.57 12.74
CA VAL A 2 11.76 -50.73 11.63
C VAL A 2 12.60 -49.45 11.58
N LYS A 3 13.21 -49.19 10.42
CA LYS A 3 14.05 -48.03 10.12
C LYS A 3 13.16 -46.77 9.99
N PHE A 4 13.00 -46.03 11.08
CA PHE A 4 12.14 -44.82 11.16
C PHE A 4 12.89 -43.49 10.97
N THR A 5 14.13 -43.49 10.48
CA THR A 5 14.96 -42.26 10.43
C THR A 5 14.69 -41.37 9.21
N SER A 6 13.98 -41.84 8.18
CA SER A 6 13.81 -41.08 6.92
C SER A 6 12.59 -40.16 6.88
N ALA A 7 11.58 -40.41 7.72
CA ALA A 7 10.34 -39.61 7.74
C ALA A 7 10.50 -38.27 8.48
N LEU A 8 11.41 -38.21 9.46
CA LEU A 8 11.68 -36.98 10.22
C LEU A 8 12.37 -35.91 9.36
N ALA A 9 13.24 -36.32 8.44
CA ALA A 9 13.99 -35.40 7.59
C ALA A 9 13.09 -34.71 6.54
N LEU A 10 12.08 -35.41 6.00
CA LEU A 10 11.13 -34.82 5.06
C LEU A 10 10.18 -33.82 5.72
N ALA A 11 9.73 -34.09 6.95
CA ALA A 11 8.83 -33.19 7.67
C ALA A 11 9.50 -31.84 8.01
N ALA A 12 10.80 -31.86 8.33
CA ALA A 12 11.57 -30.64 8.60
C ALA A 12 11.77 -29.75 7.35
N ALA A 13 11.89 -30.34 6.16
CA ALA A 13 12.07 -29.59 4.92
C ALA A 13 10.80 -28.83 4.50
N VAL A 14 9.61 -29.39 4.75
CA VAL A 14 8.32 -28.75 4.42
C VAL A 14 8.05 -27.58 5.37
N ALA A 15 8.39 -27.70 6.65
CA ALA A 15 8.21 -26.62 7.64
C ALA A 15 9.05 -25.36 7.32
N ALA A 16 10.20 -25.52 6.65
CA ALA A 16 11.07 -24.40 6.26
C ALA A 16 10.55 -23.58 5.07
N SER A 17 9.57 -24.08 4.30
CA SER A 17 9.00 -23.36 3.15
C SER A 17 7.93 -22.33 3.51
N CYS A 18 7.50 -22.28 4.77
CA CYS A 18 6.48 -21.33 5.24
C CYS A 18 7.08 -20.01 5.73
N ILE A 19 8.09 -19.47 5.05
CA ILE A 19 8.55 -18.10 5.34
C ILE A 19 7.45 -17.16 4.85
N PRO A 20 6.78 -16.39 5.74
CA PRO A 20 5.79 -15.43 5.31
C PRO A 20 6.50 -14.40 4.42
N ALA A 21 6.08 -14.32 3.16
CA ALA A 21 6.48 -13.22 2.30
C ALA A 21 6.08 -11.92 2.99
N VAL A 22 7.06 -11.06 3.30
CA VAL A 22 6.77 -9.74 3.86
C VAL A 22 5.87 -9.03 2.86
N ALA A 23 4.68 -8.62 3.29
CA ALA A 23 3.78 -7.86 2.45
C ALA A 23 4.50 -6.56 2.05
N GLN A 24 4.91 -6.45 0.79
CA GLN A 24 5.54 -5.23 0.30
C GLN A 24 4.45 -4.18 0.17
N ALA A 25 4.34 -3.33 1.18
CA ALA A 25 3.49 -2.16 1.08
C ALA A 25 4.18 -1.15 0.13
N HIS A 26 3.42 -0.68 -0.86
CA HIS A 26 3.87 0.35 -1.79
C HIS A 26 3.46 1.72 -1.23
N CYS A 27 4.35 2.71 -1.37
CA CYS A 27 3.97 4.09 -1.15
C CYS A 27 3.39 4.66 -2.45
N TYR A 28 2.13 5.09 -2.38
CA TYR A 28 1.40 5.68 -3.49
C TYR A 28 1.53 7.20 -3.43
N SER A 29 2.24 7.78 -4.39
CA SER A 29 2.42 9.24 -4.48
C SER A 29 1.68 9.80 -5.70
N ILE A 30 0.92 10.86 -5.52
CA ILE A 30 0.24 11.58 -6.60
C ILE A 30 0.87 12.95 -6.77
N TYR A 31 1.27 13.25 -8.00
CA TYR A 31 1.76 14.54 -8.42
C TYR A 31 0.76 15.18 -9.37
N ASN A 32 0.48 16.48 -9.19
CA ASN A 32 -0.31 17.25 -10.16
C ASN A 32 0.53 17.61 -11.41
N GLY A 33 -0.04 18.30 -12.41
CA GLY A 33 0.71 18.68 -13.62
C GLY A 33 1.75 19.79 -13.42
N LYS A 34 1.91 20.29 -12.19
CA LYS A 34 3.04 21.16 -11.80
C LYS A 34 4.15 20.38 -11.07
N ASP A 35 4.08 19.04 -11.08
CA ASP A 35 5.00 18.17 -10.36
C ASP A 35 4.96 18.32 -8.83
N GLU A 36 3.88 18.87 -8.27
CA GLU A 36 3.72 19.04 -6.82
C GLU A 36 3.09 17.78 -6.21
N LEU A 37 3.66 17.29 -5.11
CA LEU A 37 3.07 16.19 -4.33
C LEU A 37 1.77 16.66 -3.68
N VAL A 38 0.65 16.07 -4.12
CA VAL A 38 -0.71 16.38 -3.64
C VAL A 38 -1.33 15.27 -2.79
N PHE A 39 -0.85 14.03 -2.94
CA PHE A 39 -1.28 12.91 -2.11
C PHE A 39 -0.15 11.91 -1.91
N GLN A 40 -0.04 11.34 -0.72
CA GLN A 40 0.88 10.26 -0.39
C GLN A 40 0.29 9.35 0.68
N SER A 41 0.31 8.03 0.49
CA SER A 41 -0.16 7.05 1.47
C SER A 41 0.32 5.64 1.13
N THR A 42 0.35 4.76 2.14
CA THR A 42 0.52 3.31 1.95
C THR A 42 -0.77 2.62 1.49
N GLN A 43 -1.89 3.35 1.50
CA GLN A 43 -3.18 2.89 0.97
C GLN A 43 -3.44 3.54 -0.39
N SER A 44 -3.89 2.75 -1.37
CA SER A 44 -4.19 3.27 -2.70
C SER A 44 -5.33 4.28 -2.62
N PRO A 45 -5.17 5.50 -3.17
CA PRO A 45 -6.25 6.48 -3.23
C PRO A 45 -7.31 6.12 -4.27
N VAL A 46 -7.01 5.21 -5.20
CA VAL A 46 -7.87 4.87 -6.33
C VAL A 46 -8.13 3.37 -6.39
N ASP A 47 -9.21 3.00 -7.08
CA ASP A 47 -9.51 1.60 -7.37
C ASP A 47 -8.55 1.04 -8.44
N LEU A 48 -7.64 0.17 -8.01
CA LEU A 48 -6.64 -0.47 -8.87
C LEU A 48 -7.23 -1.58 -9.76
N ARG A 49 -8.54 -1.87 -9.67
CA ARG A 49 -9.24 -2.75 -10.60
C ARG A 49 -9.57 -2.06 -11.93
N GLN A 50 -9.42 -0.73 -11.99
CA GLN A 50 -9.65 0.08 -13.17
C GLN A 50 -8.32 0.44 -13.84
N PRO A 51 -8.33 0.84 -15.13
CA PRO A 51 -7.15 1.43 -15.76
C PRO A 51 -6.64 2.61 -14.92
N LEU A 52 -5.37 2.53 -14.50
CA LEU A 52 -4.81 3.44 -13.52
C LEU A 52 -4.94 4.92 -13.92
N ALA A 53 -4.65 5.23 -15.19
CA ALA A 53 -4.74 6.59 -15.71
C ALA A 53 -6.16 7.15 -15.57
N ASP A 54 -7.19 6.34 -15.81
CA ASP A 54 -8.58 6.77 -15.71
C ASP A 54 -9.01 6.96 -14.26
N ALA A 55 -8.61 6.03 -13.38
CA ALA A 55 -8.91 6.10 -11.96
C ALA A 55 -8.27 7.32 -11.28
N VAL A 56 -7.02 7.64 -11.66
CA VAL A 56 -6.29 8.83 -11.20
C VAL A 56 -6.97 10.10 -11.72
N LYS A 57 -7.26 10.20 -13.01
CA LYS A 57 -7.94 11.37 -13.61
C LYS A 57 -9.34 11.61 -13.06
N LYS A 58 -10.03 10.54 -12.63
CA LYS A 58 -11.38 10.63 -12.05
C LYS A 58 -11.37 11.20 -10.62
N ARG A 59 -10.35 10.88 -9.83
CA ARG A 59 -10.23 11.33 -8.43
C ARG A 59 -9.46 12.65 -8.30
N PHE A 60 -8.50 12.87 -9.19
CA PHE A 60 -7.58 14.02 -9.17
C PHE A 60 -7.79 14.88 -10.43
N THR A 61 -6.82 15.73 -10.77
CA THR A 61 -6.85 16.53 -12.00
C THR A 61 -6.37 15.71 -13.22
N ALA A 62 -6.75 16.13 -14.43
CA ALA A 62 -6.50 15.37 -15.66
C ALA A 62 -5.01 15.16 -16.01
N ASP A 63 -4.16 16.04 -15.48
CA ASP A 63 -2.71 16.11 -15.58
C ASP A 63 -1.97 15.39 -14.44
N SER A 64 -2.70 14.82 -13.48
CA SER A 64 -2.08 14.08 -12.37
C SER A 64 -1.49 12.74 -12.80
N ARG A 65 -0.39 12.37 -12.15
CA ARG A 65 0.23 11.04 -12.28
C ARG A 65 0.42 10.38 -10.93
N MET A 66 0.42 9.05 -10.93
CA MET A 66 0.65 8.22 -9.76
C MET A 66 1.99 7.49 -9.89
N VAL A 67 2.77 7.50 -8.81
CA VAL A 67 4.05 6.82 -8.69
C VAL A 67 3.95 5.79 -7.57
N PHE A 68 4.48 4.58 -7.83
CA PHE A 68 4.54 3.48 -6.88
C PHE A 68 5.99 3.31 -6.46
N THR A 69 6.26 3.60 -5.19
CA THR A 69 7.59 3.35 -4.63
C THR A 69 7.54 2.06 -3.82
N PRO A 70 8.33 1.04 -4.16
CA PRO A 70 8.51 -0.11 -3.27
C PRO A 70 9.25 0.37 -2.02
N ASN A 71 8.80 -0.09 -0.84
CA ASN A 71 9.25 0.29 0.50
C ASN A 71 8.40 1.39 1.18
N THR A 72 8.06 1.16 2.46
CA THR A 72 7.27 2.05 3.32
C THR A 72 8.08 2.83 4.34
N ASP A 73 9.40 2.59 4.42
CA ASP A 73 10.25 3.18 5.46
C ASP A 73 10.17 4.73 5.50
N ASP A 74 9.80 5.35 4.37
CA ASP A 74 9.51 6.79 4.27
C ASP A 74 8.26 7.05 3.42
N CYS A 75 7.07 6.82 4.00
CA CYS A 75 5.78 7.09 3.36
C CYS A 75 4.87 7.94 4.28
N PRO A 76 5.17 9.24 4.46
CA PRO A 76 4.32 10.11 5.24
C PRO A 76 2.94 10.28 4.56
N VAL A 77 1.89 10.30 5.38
CA VAL A 77 0.54 10.55 4.87
C VAL A 77 0.43 12.02 4.48
N VAL A 78 0.19 12.28 3.19
CA VAL A 78 -0.04 13.61 2.64
C VAL A 78 -1.39 13.59 1.94
N ASP A 79 -2.24 14.56 2.25
CA ASP A 79 -3.45 14.81 1.45
C ASP A 79 -3.69 16.32 1.37
N LYS A 80 -3.32 16.89 0.23
CA LYS A 80 -3.55 18.31 -0.12
C LYS A 80 -4.75 18.47 -1.05
N THR A 81 -5.47 17.38 -1.33
CA THR A 81 -6.64 17.39 -2.21
C THR A 81 -7.93 17.72 -1.46
N VAL A 82 -7.89 17.63 -0.14
CA VAL A 82 -8.91 18.15 0.75
C VAL A 82 -8.64 19.64 0.97
N ALA A 83 -9.49 20.53 0.46
CA ALA A 83 -9.62 21.88 1.05
C ALA A 83 -9.83 21.69 2.56
N PRO A 84 -9.18 22.45 3.48
CA PRO A 84 -9.14 22.11 4.90
C PRO A 84 -10.54 21.77 5.41
N VAL A 85 -10.78 20.48 5.65
CA VAL A 85 -12.03 20.01 6.24
C VAL A 85 -12.01 20.54 7.67
N SER A 86 -12.91 21.47 7.94
CA SER A 86 -13.37 21.76 9.30
C SER A 86 -13.89 20.45 9.88
N ILE A 87 -13.07 19.77 10.67
CA ILE A 87 -13.45 18.57 11.40
C ILE A 87 -14.48 19.00 12.46
N PRO A 88 -15.75 18.56 12.42
CA PRO A 88 -16.57 18.63 13.62
C PRO A 88 -15.96 17.69 14.65
N GLU A 89 -15.52 18.28 15.77
CA GLU A 89 -15.07 17.66 17.01
C GLU A 89 -16.09 16.61 17.51
N ALA A 90 -16.04 15.40 16.97
CA ALA A 90 -16.97 14.33 17.35
C ALA A 90 -16.27 12.97 17.34
N SER A 91 -15.11 12.89 17.98
CA SER A 91 -14.60 11.63 18.50
C SER A 91 -14.00 11.83 19.89
N LYS A 92 -14.78 12.44 20.77
CA LYS A 92 -14.67 12.23 22.21
C LYS A 92 -15.93 11.53 22.68
N LYS A 93 -15.80 10.28 23.09
CA LYS A 93 -16.83 9.60 23.89
C LYS A 93 -16.23 8.40 24.61
N PRO A 94 -16.77 8.08 25.78
CA PRO A 94 -16.70 8.80 27.05
C PRO A 94 -15.61 8.23 27.98
#